data_AF-A0A9E5V295-F1
#
_entry.id   AF-A0A9E5V295-F1
#
_cell.length_a   1.000
_cell.length_b   1.000
_cell.length_c   1.000
_cell.angle_alpha   90.00
_cell.angle_beta   90.00
_cell.angle_gamma   90.00
#
_symmetry.space_group_name_H-M   'P 1'
#
loop_
_entity.id
_entity.type
_entity.pdbx_description
1 polymer ?
#
loop_
_entity_poly.entity_id
_entity_poly.type
_entity_poly.pdbx_seq_one_letter_code
_entity_poly.pdbx_strand_id
1 'polypeptide(L)'
;MTNRFSRRATTAGFFFAGHGERHADKDYLMPMDANARGNKVIAGLLVDEVRQWLTRSGADNVILLLDACRSEGSRGARGIDPTEQQGVITISSCNPTQKSWEVEELQQGVFTYALLESMQLTGERSCATVERLGNYLKQRVPELCQRYGKAPAQVPRISVDPIEKQHFILIPQCARQADIDLMKYEGYRLMAEDKLQLAEQMFLRVNVAARGLDPQALDALMRTRIRMQETPIVSTPSSTETTTGRSGTETAATFSIADVAEETFTDSSKSSVGAGLDDNLSSSTKSTAKPTPTPPSASNPLAESEDDIPLESERGIDYRELQGLLKAGNWKEADQETSKQMLKAIGQDAWWKVKRDDLSNFPCKDLKTIDRLWMTHSNARFGFSVQKKIT
;
A
#
# COMPACT_ATOMS: atom_id res chain seq x y z
N MET A 1 2.74 -25.00 -23.53
CA MET A 1 3.96 -24.28 -23.12
C MET A 1 3.68 -22.79 -23.23
N THR A 2 3.19 -22.16 -22.15
CA THR A 2 2.98 -20.70 -22.10
C THR A 2 4.35 -20.01 -22.10
N ASN A 3 4.50 -19.03 -23.00
CA ASN A 3 5.73 -18.30 -23.25
C ASN A 3 6.17 -17.51 -22.00
N ARG A 4 6.94 -18.14 -21.09
CA ARG A 4 7.43 -17.54 -19.83
C ARG A 4 8.27 -16.27 -20.05
N PHE A 5 8.80 -16.05 -21.25
CA PHE A 5 9.56 -14.84 -21.59
C PHE A 5 8.72 -13.56 -21.62
N SER A 6 7.38 -13.66 -21.68
CA SER A 6 6.46 -12.50 -21.76
C SER A 6 5.82 -12.12 -20.41
N ARG A 7 6.17 -12.79 -19.30
CA ARG A 7 5.57 -12.46 -17.99
C ARG A 7 6.11 -11.11 -17.50
N ARG A 8 5.21 -10.14 -17.36
CA ARG A 8 5.45 -8.89 -16.62
C ARG A 8 5.36 -9.20 -15.12
N ALA A 9 6.30 -8.68 -14.32
CA ALA A 9 6.13 -8.72 -12.88
C ALA A 9 4.85 -7.97 -12.50
N THR A 10 4.07 -8.57 -11.61
CA THR A 10 2.81 -8.03 -11.10
C THR A 10 2.97 -7.65 -9.65
N THR A 11 2.38 -6.52 -9.26
CA THR A 11 2.37 -6.05 -7.88
C THR A 11 0.92 -5.90 -7.46
N ALA A 12 0.54 -6.60 -6.38
CA ALA A 12 -0.72 -6.38 -5.70
C ALA A 12 -0.52 -5.32 -4.62
N GLY A 13 -1.14 -4.16 -4.80
CA GLY A 13 -1.20 -3.12 -3.79
C GLY A 13 -2.51 -3.20 -3.01
N PHE A 14 -2.44 -3.10 -1.69
CA PHE A 14 -3.60 -2.98 -0.82
C PHE A 14 -3.41 -1.78 0.10
N PHE A 15 -4.34 -0.83 0.02
CA PHE A 15 -4.39 0.33 0.90
C PHE A 15 -5.67 0.27 1.72
N PHE A 16 -5.55 0.44 3.03
CA PHE A 16 -6.70 0.56 3.94
C PHE A 16 -6.51 1.79 4.82
N ALA A 17 -7.54 2.64 4.88
CA ALA A 17 -7.63 3.75 5.81
C ALA A 17 -8.94 3.63 6.60
N GLY A 18 -8.85 3.61 7.92
CA GLY A 18 -10.03 3.51 8.78
C GLY A 18 -9.72 2.93 10.16
N HIS A 19 -10.75 2.38 10.81
CA HIS A 19 -10.58 1.79 12.12
C HIS A 19 -9.79 0.48 12.05
N GLY A 20 -8.87 0.32 13.01
CA GLY A 20 -8.12 -0.89 13.24
C GLY A 20 -8.04 -1.16 14.73
N GLU A 21 -7.95 -2.43 15.07
CA GLU A 21 -7.90 -2.88 16.45
C GLU A 21 -6.90 -4.02 16.60
N ARG A 22 -6.12 -3.98 17.68
CA ARG A 22 -5.25 -5.09 18.05
C ARG A 22 -5.94 -5.90 19.13
N HIS A 23 -6.08 -7.20 18.90
CA HIS A 23 -6.70 -8.12 19.85
C HIS A 23 -5.99 -9.48 19.83
N ALA A 24 -5.60 -9.97 21.01
CA ALA A 24 -4.85 -11.23 21.17
C ALA A 24 -3.63 -11.31 20.23
N ASP A 25 -2.83 -10.24 20.22
CA ASP A 25 -1.63 -10.07 19.38
C ASP A 25 -1.83 -10.06 17.87
N LYS A 26 -3.09 -10.06 17.41
CA LYS A 26 -3.42 -9.97 15.99
C LYS A 26 -3.99 -8.60 15.67
N ASP A 27 -3.65 -8.10 14.49
CA ASP A 27 -4.18 -6.84 13.98
C ASP A 27 -5.40 -7.13 13.10
N TYR A 28 -6.47 -6.39 13.35
CA TYR A 28 -7.71 -6.43 12.59
C TYR A 28 -7.95 -5.08 11.93
N LEU A 29 -8.37 -5.13 10.66
CA LEU A 29 -9.01 -4.00 9.99
C LEU A 29 -10.50 -4.09 10.31
N MET A 30 -11.13 -2.96 10.60
CA MET A 30 -12.51 -2.90 11.09
C MET A 30 -13.43 -2.29 10.01
N PRO A 31 -14.05 -3.12 9.15
CA PRO A 31 -15.18 -2.72 8.31
C PRO A 31 -16.32 -2.08 9.12
N MET A 32 -17.27 -1.44 8.43
CA MET A 32 -18.37 -0.69 9.07
C MET A 32 -19.29 -1.56 9.95
N ASP A 33 -19.44 -2.84 9.62
CA ASP A 33 -20.21 -3.83 10.37
C ASP A 33 -19.37 -4.57 11.45
N ALA A 34 -18.06 -4.32 11.49
CA ALA A 34 -17.17 -4.88 12.49
C ALA A 34 -17.42 -4.25 13.87
N ASN A 35 -17.33 -5.08 14.90
CA ASN A 35 -17.36 -4.61 16.27
C ASN A 35 -16.44 -5.46 17.15
N ALA A 36 -15.88 -4.84 18.17
CA ALA A 36 -15.23 -5.54 19.26
C ALA A 36 -16.19 -5.63 20.45
N ARG A 37 -16.37 -6.85 20.97
CA ARG A 37 -17.20 -7.12 22.16
C ARG A 37 -16.42 -8.03 23.11
N GLY A 38 -16.01 -7.47 24.24
CA GLY A 38 -15.17 -8.19 25.21
C GLY A 38 -13.86 -8.65 24.56
N ASN A 39 -13.55 -9.93 24.65
CA ASN A 39 -12.32 -10.52 24.10
C ASN A 39 -12.52 -11.12 22.69
N LYS A 40 -13.39 -10.54 21.86
CA LYS A 40 -13.63 -11.00 20.49
C LYS A 40 -13.86 -9.83 19.55
N VAL A 41 -13.19 -9.92 18.39
CA VAL A 41 -13.50 -9.11 17.22
C VAL A 41 -14.50 -9.88 16.36
N ILE A 42 -15.62 -9.26 16.04
CA ILE A 42 -16.69 -9.80 15.19
C ILE A 42 -16.66 -9.03 13.88
N ALA A 43 -16.67 -9.76 12.75
CA ALA A 43 -16.63 -9.19 11.39
C ALA A 43 -15.41 -8.29 11.07
N GLY A 44 -14.36 -8.33 11.90
CA GLY A 44 -13.06 -7.71 11.57
C GLY A 44 -12.26 -8.59 10.60
N LEU A 45 -11.50 -7.95 9.71
CA LEU A 45 -10.62 -8.62 8.76
C LEU A 45 -9.23 -8.77 9.38
N LEU A 46 -8.75 -10.00 9.53
CA LEU A 46 -7.41 -10.25 10.02
C LEU A 46 -6.36 -9.77 9.01
N VAL A 47 -5.42 -8.92 9.41
CA VAL A 47 -4.38 -8.41 8.50
C VAL A 47 -3.58 -9.56 7.89
N ASP A 48 -3.30 -10.62 8.65
CA ASP A 48 -2.59 -11.80 8.15
C ASP A 48 -3.40 -12.63 7.15
N GLU A 49 -4.74 -12.61 7.22
CA GLU A 49 -5.58 -13.25 6.20
C GLU A 49 -5.57 -12.43 4.91
N VAL A 50 -5.66 -11.10 5.01
CA VAL A 50 -5.55 -10.20 3.85
C VAL A 50 -4.21 -10.40 3.16
N ARG A 51 -3.11 -10.48 3.91
CA ARG A 51 -1.78 -10.83 3.39
C ARG A 51 -1.79 -12.15 2.64
N GLN A 52 -2.33 -13.21 3.26
CA GLN A 52 -2.40 -14.53 2.64
C GLN A 52 -3.25 -14.54 1.35
N TRP A 53 -4.39 -13.86 1.33
CA TRP A 53 -5.23 -13.74 0.14
C TRP A 53 -4.48 -13.04 -1.00
N LEU A 54 -3.79 -11.95 -0.70
CA LEU A 54 -2.99 -11.22 -1.68
C LEU A 54 -1.80 -12.05 -2.19
N THR A 55 -1.10 -12.76 -1.31
CA THR A 55 0.01 -13.65 -1.73
C THR A 55 -0.50 -14.82 -2.60
N ARG A 56 -1.71 -15.34 -2.32
CA ARG A 56 -2.35 -16.40 -3.13
C ARG A 56 -2.89 -15.91 -4.47
N SER A 57 -2.95 -14.59 -4.72
CA SER A 57 -3.39 -14.05 -6.00
C SER A 57 -2.46 -14.37 -7.18
N GLY A 58 -1.23 -14.84 -6.89
CA GLY A 58 -0.19 -15.08 -7.90
C GLY A 58 0.57 -13.82 -8.32
N ALA A 59 0.33 -12.69 -7.63
CA ALA A 59 1.16 -11.50 -7.77
C ALA A 59 2.61 -11.79 -7.36
N ASP A 60 3.57 -11.27 -8.13
CA ASP A 60 4.99 -11.46 -7.81
C ASP A 60 5.40 -10.69 -6.54
N ASN A 61 4.64 -9.65 -6.20
CA ASN A 61 4.89 -8.76 -5.08
C ASN A 61 3.60 -8.31 -4.43
N VAL A 62 3.62 -8.23 -3.11
CA VAL A 62 2.48 -7.76 -2.32
C VAL A 62 2.93 -6.58 -1.48
N ILE A 63 2.22 -5.46 -1.58
CA ILE A 63 2.47 -4.24 -0.82
C ILE A 63 1.20 -3.89 -0.06
N LEU A 64 1.29 -3.82 1.27
CA LEU A 64 0.23 -3.37 2.15
C LEU A 64 0.59 -2.01 2.73
N LEU A 65 -0.32 -1.05 2.61
CA LEU A 65 -0.26 0.27 3.21
C LEU A 65 -1.47 0.40 4.14
N LEU A 66 -1.22 0.47 5.46
CA LEU A 66 -2.28 0.39 6.47
C LEU A 66 -2.32 1.68 7.28
N ASP A 67 -3.29 2.54 7.03
CA ASP A 67 -3.63 3.72 7.83
C ASP A 67 -4.75 3.40 8.82
N ALA A 68 -4.40 2.64 9.87
CA ALA A 68 -5.35 2.22 10.88
C ALA A 68 -4.69 2.15 12.26
N CYS A 69 -5.49 2.39 13.30
CA CYS A 69 -5.06 2.22 14.68
C CYS A 69 -4.63 0.77 14.96
N ARG A 70 -3.68 0.59 15.88
CA ARG A 70 -3.26 -0.73 16.39
C ARG A 70 -3.29 -0.76 17.91
N SER A 71 -4.14 0.08 18.51
CA SER A 71 -4.38 0.11 19.94
C SER A 71 -5.00 -1.20 20.42
N GLU A 72 -4.57 -1.68 21.58
CA GLU A 72 -5.15 -2.89 22.18
C GLU A 72 -6.55 -2.61 22.72
N GLY A 73 -7.52 -3.38 22.24
CA GLY A 73 -8.84 -3.49 22.85
C GLY A 73 -8.80 -4.48 24.00
N SER A 74 -8.70 -3.97 25.23
CA SER A 74 -8.71 -4.72 26.50
C SER A 74 -7.44 -5.51 26.86
N ARG A 75 -7.06 -5.41 28.14
CA ARG A 75 -5.81 -5.89 28.74
C ARG A 75 -5.59 -7.40 28.54
N GLY A 76 -4.53 -7.74 27.80
CA GLY A 76 -3.80 -8.98 27.98
C GLY A 76 -3.53 -9.75 26.70
N ALA A 77 -2.32 -9.61 26.16
CA ALA A 77 -1.53 -10.72 25.64
C ALA A 77 -0.07 -10.27 25.46
N ARG A 78 0.88 -11.18 25.72
CA ARG A 78 2.32 -10.99 25.50
C ARG A 78 2.64 -11.40 24.06
N GLY A 79 3.30 -10.48 23.36
CA GLY A 79 3.67 -10.57 21.95
C GLY A 79 4.30 -11.90 21.55
N ILE A 80 3.63 -12.57 20.62
CA ILE A 80 4.25 -13.54 19.71
C ILE A 80 4.34 -12.83 18.35
N ASP A 81 5.57 -12.67 17.86
CA ASP A 81 5.89 -12.02 16.59
C ASP A 81 5.15 -12.72 15.44
N PRO A 82 4.44 -12.00 14.54
CA PRO A 82 3.73 -12.63 13.44
C PRO A 82 4.76 -13.28 12.51
N THR A 83 4.58 -14.58 12.29
CA THR A 83 5.30 -15.45 11.34
C THR A 83 5.83 -14.70 10.13
N GLU A 84 7.14 -14.82 9.87
CA GLU A 84 7.83 -14.39 8.66
C GLU A 84 7.10 -14.94 7.42
N GLN A 85 6.34 -14.08 6.74
CA GLN A 85 5.64 -14.44 5.51
C GLN A 85 6.36 -13.79 4.33
N GLN A 86 7.18 -14.62 3.69
CA GLN A 86 8.05 -14.26 2.58
C GLN A 86 7.28 -13.57 1.45
N GLY A 87 7.80 -12.43 1.00
CA GLY A 87 7.37 -11.74 -0.22
C GLY A 87 6.51 -10.49 -0.04
N VAL A 88 6.20 -10.10 1.20
CA VAL A 88 5.29 -8.98 1.52
C VAL A 88 6.05 -7.76 2.05
N ILE A 89 5.72 -6.58 1.52
CA ILE A 89 6.11 -5.29 2.09
C ILE A 89 4.88 -4.73 2.82
N THR A 90 4.98 -4.49 4.14
CA THR A 90 3.92 -3.82 4.90
C THR A 90 4.43 -2.50 5.47
N ILE A 91 3.72 -1.41 5.19
CA ILE A 91 3.92 -0.10 5.81
C ILE A 91 2.65 0.21 6.61
N SER A 92 2.76 0.19 7.93
CA SER A 92 1.67 0.56 8.86
C SER A 92 1.88 1.97 9.38
N SER A 93 0.80 2.71 9.53
CA SER A 93 0.81 4.10 9.97
C SER A 93 1.32 4.31 11.39
N CYS A 94 1.26 3.27 12.23
CA CYS A 94 1.68 3.30 13.62
C CYS A 94 2.29 1.97 14.08
N ASN A 95 3.08 2.02 15.16
CA ASN A 95 3.54 0.82 15.86
C ASN A 95 2.35 0.08 16.52
N PRO A 96 2.51 -1.21 16.87
CA PRO A 96 1.56 -1.88 17.75
C PRO A 96 1.30 -1.01 18.98
N THR A 97 0.07 -1.05 19.50
CA THR A 97 -0.43 -0.28 20.65
C THR A 97 -0.55 1.23 20.46
N GLN A 98 -0.12 1.79 19.33
CA GLN A 98 -0.27 3.21 19.03
C GLN A 98 -1.57 3.51 18.26
N LYS A 99 -1.97 4.78 18.27
CA LYS A 99 -3.08 5.32 17.47
C LYS A 99 -2.57 5.81 16.12
N SER A 100 -3.42 5.72 15.09
CA SER A 100 -3.30 6.52 13.87
C SER A 100 -4.17 7.76 14.02
N TRP A 101 -3.59 8.94 13.82
CA TRP A 101 -4.27 10.21 14.03
C TRP A 101 -4.83 10.78 12.73
N GLU A 102 -6.01 11.38 12.84
CA GLU A 102 -6.57 12.26 11.84
C GLU A 102 -6.43 13.72 12.28
N VAL A 103 -6.19 14.59 11.30
CA VAL A 103 -6.06 16.04 11.49
C VAL A 103 -7.07 16.72 10.60
N GLU A 104 -7.95 17.52 11.20
CA GLU A 104 -9.04 18.19 10.50
C GLU A 104 -8.50 19.16 9.45
N GLU A 105 -7.44 19.90 9.76
CA GLU A 105 -6.79 20.84 8.84
C GLU A 105 -6.14 20.15 7.63
N LEU A 106 -5.76 18.88 7.77
CA LEU A 106 -5.22 18.07 6.68
C LEU A 106 -6.31 17.36 5.87
N GLN A 107 -7.55 17.33 6.39
CA GLN A 107 -8.71 16.61 5.82
C GLN A 107 -8.43 15.10 5.59
N GLN A 108 -7.44 14.54 6.28
CA GLN A 108 -7.04 13.13 6.17
C GLN A 108 -6.18 12.70 7.36
N GLY A 109 -5.86 11.39 7.42
CA GLY A 109 -4.90 10.82 8.37
C GLY A 109 -3.50 11.43 8.23
N VAL A 110 -2.78 11.59 9.34
CA VAL A 110 -1.40 12.12 9.35
C VAL A 110 -0.48 11.28 8.46
N PHE A 111 -0.64 9.95 8.52
CA PHE A 111 0.12 9.03 7.70
C PHE A 111 -0.24 9.14 6.23
N THR A 112 -1.53 9.13 5.88
CA THR A 112 -1.97 9.32 4.49
C THR A 112 -1.47 10.65 3.92
N TYR A 113 -1.51 11.73 4.69
CA TYR A 113 -0.94 13.01 4.28
C TYR A 113 0.55 12.90 3.96
N ALA A 114 1.36 12.35 4.88
CA ALA A 114 2.80 12.18 4.66
C ALA A 114 3.08 11.27 3.46
N LEU A 115 2.31 10.19 3.29
CA LEU A 115 2.43 9.30 2.14
C LEU A 115 2.21 10.03 0.82
N LEU A 116 1.14 10.83 0.71
CA LEU A 116 0.85 11.62 -0.50
C LEU A 116 1.88 12.73 -0.73
N GLU A 117 2.40 13.34 0.33
CA GLU A 117 3.48 14.33 0.25
C GLU A 117 4.76 13.68 -0.30
N SER A 118 5.08 12.46 0.13
CA SER A 118 6.27 11.71 -0.32
C SER A 118 6.25 11.43 -1.83
N MET A 119 5.07 11.23 -2.42
CA MET A 119 4.89 10.97 -3.85
C MET A 119 5.20 12.18 -4.73
N GLN A 120 5.18 13.38 -4.14
CA GLN A 120 5.49 14.64 -4.82
C GLN A 120 6.97 15.02 -4.72
N LEU A 121 7.75 14.30 -3.89
CA LEU A 121 9.17 14.58 -3.72
C LEU A 121 9.98 14.06 -4.91
N THR A 122 10.90 14.90 -5.39
CA THR A 122 11.78 14.63 -6.53
C THR A 122 13.24 14.94 -6.17
N GLY A 123 14.16 14.59 -7.07
CA GLY A 123 15.59 14.78 -6.86
C GLY A 123 16.08 14.06 -5.59
N GLU A 124 17.00 14.68 -4.85
CA GLU A 124 17.61 14.09 -3.65
C GLU A 124 16.63 13.74 -2.53
N ARG A 125 15.43 14.34 -2.52
CA ARG A 125 14.37 14.06 -1.53
C ARG A 125 13.37 13.01 -1.98
N SER A 126 13.49 12.48 -3.19
CA SER A 126 12.60 11.46 -3.74
C SER A 126 12.39 10.27 -2.79
N CYS A 127 11.19 9.71 -2.74
CA CYS A 127 10.88 8.53 -1.91
C CYS A 127 10.62 7.28 -2.77
N ALA A 128 11.37 7.11 -3.85
CA ALA A 128 11.09 6.08 -4.85
C ALA A 128 11.22 4.63 -4.34
N THR A 129 12.09 4.35 -3.37
CA THR A 129 12.33 3.01 -2.84
C THR A 129 11.58 2.75 -1.53
N VAL A 130 11.36 1.48 -1.17
CA VAL A 130 10.76 1.08 0.12
C VAL A 130 11.52 1.70 1.30
N GLU A 131 12.86 1.62 1.28
CA GLU A 131 13.72 2.18 2.32
C GLU A 131 13.56 3.70 2.44
N ARG A 132 13.66 4.43 1.31
CA ARG A 132 13.59 5.91 1.32
C ARG A 132 12.22 6.39 1.75
N LEU A 133 11.15 5.76 1.24
CA LEU A 133 9.78 6.02 1.67
C LEU A 133 9.61 5.74 3.17
N GLY A 134 10.10 4.59 3.65
CA GLY A 134 10.01 4.22 5.06
C GLY A 134 10.74 5.20 5.97
N ASN A 135 11.94 5.63 5.60
CA ASN A 135 12.74 6.60 6.36
C ASN A 135 12.06 7.97 6.39
N TYR A 136 11.53 8.43 5.25
CA TYR A 136 10.76 9.67 5.19
C TYR A 136 9.53 9.62 6.09
N LEU A 137 8.72 8.56 6.01
CA LEU A 137 7.52 8.41 6.83
C LEU A 137 7.84 8.36 8.33
N LYS A 138 8.90 7.63 8.71
CA LYS A 138 9.38 7.56 10.10
C LYS A 138 9.79 8.91 10.68
N GLN A 139 10.19 9.87 9.85
CA GLN A 139 10.53 11.23 10.28
C GLN A 139 9.31 12.16 10.21
N ARG A 140 8.60 12.14 9.08
CA ARG A 140 7.55 13.11 8.76
C ARG A 140 6.28 12.91 9.59
N VAL A 141 5.89 11.68 9.87
CA VAL A 141 4.66 11.41 10.62
C VAL A 141 4.75 11.89 12.08
N PRO A 142 5.83 11.61 12.84
CA PRO A 142 6.02 12.20 14.17
C PRO A 142 6.09 13.73 14.15
N GLU A 143 6.76 14.32 13.15
CA GLU A 143 6.86 15.79 12.98
C GLU A 143 5.46 16.41 12.80
N LEU A 144 4.63 15.83 11.94
CA LEU A 144 3.25 16.29 11.74
C LEU A 144 2.41 16.11 13.01
N CYS A 145 2.57 15.00 13.74
CA CYS A 145 1.89 14.81 15.03
C CYS A 145 2.25 15.93 16.01
N GLN A 146 3.53 16.26 16.13
CA GLN A 146 3.99 17.36 16.99
C GLN A 146 3.41 18.70 16.53
N ARG A 147 3.45 18.99 15.23
CA ARG A 147 2.94 20.24 14.64
C ARG A 147 1.45 20.46 14.90
N TYR A 148 0.65 19.40 14.85
CA TYR A 148 -0.81 19.43 15.06
C TYR A 148 -1.24 19.02 16.48
N GLY A 149 -0.30 18.99 17.44
CA GLY A 149 -0.62 18.71 18.84
C GLY A 149 -1.19 17.32 19.13
N LYS A 150 -0.89 16.31 18.28
CA LYS A 150 -1.34 14.93 18.46
C LYS A 150 -0.35 14.16 19.33
N ALA A 151 -0.81 13.72 20.51
CA ALA A 151 -0.01 12.95 21.46
C ALA A 151 -0.78 11.71 21.98
N PRO A 152 -0.12 10.55 22.17
CA PRO A 152 1.31 10.30 21.94
C PRO A 152 1.68 10.27 20.44
N ALA A 153 2.99 10.40 20.16
CA ALA A 153 3.51 10.43 18.80
C ALA A 153 3.21 9.12 18.05
N GLN A 154 2.69 9.25 16.84
CA GLN A 154 2.48 8.14 15.91
C GLN A 154 3.79 7.86 15.16
N VAL A 155 4.28 6.61 15.23
CA VAL A 155 5.52 6.19 14.57
C VAL A 155 5.21 5.08 13.56
N PRO A 156 5.37 5.32 12.24
CA PRO A 156 5.12 4.29 11.24
C PRO A 156 6.04 3.07 11.38
N ARG A 157 5.46 1.87 11.16
CA ARG A 157 6.20 0.61 11.14
C ARG A 157 6.33 0.11 9.71
N ILE A 158 7.55 -0.22 9.31
CA ILE A 158 7.86 -0.80 8.00
C ILE A 158 8.41 -2.20 8.21
N SER A 159 7.78 -3.18 7.57
CA SER A 159 8.16 -4.58 7.58
C SER A 159 8.39 -5.02 6.15
N VAL A 160 9.56 -5.58 5.88
CA VAL A 160 10.02 -5.94 4.54
C VAL A 160 10.56 -7.37 4.61
N ASP A 161 9.90 -8.29 3.90
CA ASP A 161 10.32 -9.68 3.83
C ASP A 161 10.28 -10.17 2.36
N PRO A 162 11.38 -10.67 1.79
CA PRO A 162 12.73 -10.68 2.36
C PRO A 162 13.35 -9.28 2.37
N ILE A 163 14.32 -9.04 3.26
CA ILE A 163 14.88 -7.71 3.52
C ILE A 163 15.46 -7.03 2.28
N GLU A 164 15.96 -7.80 1.32
CA GLU A 164 16.50 -7.30 0.07
C GLU A 164 15.46 -6.49 -0.72
N LYS A 165 14.15 -6.71 -0.50
CA LYS A 165 13.09 -5.88 -1.08
C LYS A 165 13.10 -4.43 -0.60
N GLN A 166 13.92 -4.05 0.39
CA GLN A 166 14.04 -2.66 0.86
C GLN A 166 14.50 -1.69 -0.25
N HIS A 167 15.26 -2.19 -1.23
CA HIS A 167 15.70 -1.41 -2.38
C HIS A 167 14.70 -1.44 -3.54
N PHE A 168 13.53 -2.06 -3.38
CA PHE A 168 12.49 -2.02 -4.41
C PHE A 168 12.01 -0.60 -4.65
N ILE A 169 12.15 -0.15 -5.90
CA ILE A 169 11.52 1.03 -6.47
C ILE A 169 10.01 0.73 -6.55
N LEU A 170 9.27 1.43 -5.70
CA LEU A 170 7.81 1.41 -5.63
C LEU A 170 7.19 2.48 -6.54
N ILE A 171 7.89 3.59 -6.75
CA ILE A 171 7.41 4.77 -7.47
C ILE A 171 8.40 5.08 -8.61
N PRO A 172 8.31 4.39 -9.77
CA PRO A 172 9.27 4.52 -10.87
C PRO A 172 9.47 5.96 -11.35
N GLN A 173 8.41 6.77 -11.36
CA GLN A 173 8.44 8.17 -11.79
C GLN A 173 9.31 9.07 -10.90
N CYS A 174 9.52 8.68 -9.64
CA CYS A 174 10.36 9.41 -8.70
C CYS A 174 11.78 8.81 -8.62
N ALA A 175 12.05 7.67 -9.26
CA ALA A 175 13.32 6.96 -9.13
C ALA A 175 14.48 7.79 -9.71
N ARG A 176 15.57 7.89 -8.95
CA ARG A 176 16.82 8.49 -9.40
C ARG A 176 17.69 7.44 -10.07
N GLN A 177 18.67 7.90 -10.85
CA GLN A 177 19.68 7.02 -11.44
C GLN A 177 20.40 6.19 -10.36
N ALA A 178 20.74 6.79 -9.22
CA ALA A 178 21.36 6.07 -8.10
C ALA A 178 20.46 4.96 -7.51
N ASP A 179 19.13 5.14 -7.52
CA ASP A 179 18.20 4.11 -7.03
C ASP A 179 18.15 2.93 -8.03
N ILE A 180 18.18 3.23 -9.33
CA ILE A 180 18.25 2.25 -10.42
C ILE A 180 19.58 1.48 -10.36
N ASP A 181 20.70 2.17 -10.18
CA ASP A 181 22.03 1.57 -10.11
C ASP A 181 22.21 0.68 -8.89
N LEU A 182 21.74 1.11 -7.71
CA LEU A 182 21.74 0.30 -6.50
C LEU A 182 20.89 -0.96 -6.68
N MET A 183 19.68 -0.83 -7.21
CA MET A 183 18.83 -1.99 -7.46
C MET A 183 19.44 -2.96 -8.47
N LYS A 184 20.08 -2.47 -9.55
CA LYS A 184 20.80 -3.32 -10.50
C LYS A 184 21.90 -4.11 -9.80
N TYR A 185 22.71 -3.43 -8.99
CA TYR A 185 23.78 -4.05 -8.23
C TYR A 185 23.23 -5.18 -7.33
N GLU A 186 22.14 -4.92 -6.62
CA GLU A 186 21.46 -5.94 -5.80
C GLU A 186 20.93 -7.11 -6.64
N GLY A 187 20.38 -6.84 -7.82
CA GLY A 187 19.97 -7.88 -8.76
C GLY A 187 21.13 -8.80 -9.16
N TYR A 188 22.30 -8.24 -9.46
CA TYR A 188 23.50 -9.03 -9.77
C TYR A 188 24.00 -9.83 -8.57
N ARG A 189 24.01 -9.23 -7.37
CA ARG A 189 24.38 -9.92 -6.13
C ARG A 189 23.46 -11.12 -5.88
N LEU A 190 22.15 -10.93 -5.99
CA LEU A 190 21.15 -12.00 -5.83
C LEU A 190 21.29 -13.10 -6.88
N MET A 191 21.62 -12.74 -8.12
CA MET A 191 21.91 -13.70 -9.19
C MET A 191 23.18 -14.53 -8.90
N ALA A 192 24.19 -13.93 -8.26
CA ALA A 192 25.39 -14.64 -7.82
C ALA A 192 25.11 -15.57 -6.62
N GLU A 193 24.19 -15.18 -5.73
CA GLU A 193 23.69 -16.00 -4.62
C GLU A 193 22.66 -17.07 -5.04
N ASP A 194 22.40 -17.22 -6.33
CA ASP A 194 21.40 -18.14 -6.91
C ASP A 194 19.96 -17.90 -6.42
N LYS A 195 19.67 -16.71 -5.87
CA LYS A 195 18.32 -16.24 -5.51
C LYS A 195 17.59 -15.71 -6.74
N LEU A 196 17.44 -16.57 -7.75
CA LEU A 196 17.06 -16.18 -9.10
C LEU A 196 15.67 -15.53 -9.20
N GLN A 197 14.67 -15.97 -8.43
CA GLN A 197 13.34 -15.33 -8.45
C GLN A 197 13.42 -13.86 -8.01
N LEU A 198 14.20 -13.57 -6.97
CA LEU A 198 14.31 -12.22 -6.43
C LEU A 198 15.19 -11.33 -7.34
N ALA A 199 16.25 -11.89 -7.92
CA ALA A 199 17.03 -11.22 -8.95
C ALA A 199 16.16 -10.83 -10.17
N GLU A 200 15.28 -11.73 -10.63
CA GLU A 200 14.33 -11.43 -11.70
C GLU A 200 13.43 -10.24 -11.33
N GLN A 201 12.91 -10.22 -10.10
CA GLN A 201 12.08 -9.12 -9.60
C GLN A 201 12.81 -7.78 -9.53
N MET A 202 14.11 -7.79 -9.19
CA MET A 202 14.96 -6.59 -9.23
C MET A 202 15.10 -6.08 -10.67
N PHE A 203 15.55 -6.92 -11.59
CA PHE A 203 15.79 -6.49 -12.98
C PHE A 203 14.52 -6.05 -13.70
N LEU A 204 13.37 -6.66 -13.41
CA LEU A 204 12.08 -6.20 -13.92
C LEU A 204 11.74 -4.77 -13.46
N ARG A 205 12.00 -4.44 -12.19
CA ARG A 205 11.77 -3.10 -11.63
C ARG A 205 12.75 -2.08 -12.18
N VAL A 206 14.02 -2.44 -12.29
CA VAL A 206 15.04 -1.62 -12.98
C VAL A 206 14.56 -1.28 -14.38
N ASN A 207 14.11 -2.28 -15.16
CA ASN A 207 13.66 -2.07 -16.52
C ASN A 207 12.46 -1.10 -16.59
N VAL A 208 11.52 -1.20 -15.67
CA VAL A 208 10.39 -0.25 -15.58
C VAL A 208 10.87 1.16 -15.21
N ALA A 209 11.71 1.30 -14.18
CA ALA A 209 12.22 2.58 -13.73
C ALA A 209 13.11 3.28 -14.77
N ALA A 210 13.91 2.51 -15.51
CA ALA A 210 14.72 2.98 -16.62
C ALA A 210 13.93 3.15 -17.93
N ARG A 211 12.60 2.95 -17.91
CA ARG A 211 11.71 3.05 -19.09
C ARG A 211 12.15 2.16 -20.27
N GLY A 212 12.75 1.00 -19.97
CA GLY A 212 13.27 0.07 -20.97
C GLY A 212 14.60 0.47 -21.60
N LEU A 213 15.25 1.53 -21.11
CA LEU A 213 16.49 2.07 -21.70
C LEU A 213 17.77 1.51 -21.07
N ASP A 214 17.67 0.53 -20.16
CA ASP A 214 18.83 -0.10 -19.52
C ASP A 214 19.13 -1.48 -20.16
N PRO A 215 20.07 -1.55 -21.13
CA PRO A 215 20.37 -2.80 -21.83
C PRO A 215 21.05 -3.84 -20.92
N GLN A 216 21.77 -3.40 -19.87
CA GLN A 216 22.43 -4.31 -18.93
C GLN A 216 21.40 -5.04 -18.07
N ALA A 217 20.39 -4.31 -17.59
CA ALA A 217 19.28 -4.89 -16.85
C ALA A 217 18.46 -5.88 -17.69
N LEU A 218 18.26 -5.58 -18.98
CA LEU A 218 17.54 -6.47 -19.88
C LEU A 218 18.33 -7.76 -20.15
N ASP A 219 19.63 -7.66 -20.41
CA ASP A 219 20.52 -8.83 -20.56
C ASP A 219 20.55 -9.69 -19.29
N ALA A 220 20.71 -9.06 -18.12
CA ALA A 220 20.70 -9.74 -16.84
C ALA A 220 19.36 -10.44 -16.56
N LEU A 221 18.23 -9.83 -16.92
CA LEU A 221 16.91 -10.43 -16.84
C LEU A 221 16.81 -11.68 -17.73
N MET A 222 17.30 -11.62 -18.97
CA MET A 222 17.30 -12.78 -19.88
C MET A 222 18.16 -13.91 -19.33
N ARG A 223 19.39 -13.62 -18.87
CA ARG A 223 20.28 -14.62 -18.26
C ARG A 223 19.68 -15.27 -17.02
N THR A 224 19.05 -14.48 -16.16
CA THR A 224 18.37 -14.96 -14.95
C THR A 224 17.26 -15.95 -15.33
N ARG A 225 16.44 -15.60 -16.32
CA ARG A 225 15.34 -16.47 -16.80
C ARG A 225 15.82 -17.76 -17.44
N ILE A 226 16.95 -17.74 -18.14
CA ILE A 226 17.58 -18.96 -18.71
C ILE A 226 18.03 -19.88 -17.57
N ARG A 227 18.77 -19.36 -16.58
CA ARG A 227 19.20 -20.15 -15.40
C ARG A 227 18.02 -20.73 -14.60
N MET A 228 16.90 -20.02 -14.52
CA MET A 228 15.67 -20.51 -13.87
C MET A 228 14.96 -21.63 -14.64
N GLN A 229 15.28 -21.84 -15.92
CA GLN A 229 14.76 -22.95 -16.74
C GLN A 229 15.70 -24.15 -16.74
N GLU A 230 16.99 -23.92 -16.53
CA GLU A 230 18.04 -24.96 -16.48
C GLU A 230 18.14 -25.65 -15.11
N THR A 231 17.54 -25.10 -14.04
CA THR A 231 17.49 -25.75 -12.72
C THR A 231 16.61 -27.02 -12.77
N PRO A 232 17.18 -28.24 -12.59
CA PRO A 232 16.41 -29.47 -12.66
C PRO A 232 15.47 -29.60 -11.46
N ILE A 233 14.29 -30.17 -11.68
CA ILE A 233 13.48 -30.79 -10.63
C ILE A 233 14.37 -31.82 -9.95
N VAL A 234 14.78 -31.60 -8.71
CA VAL A 234 15.39 -32.65 -7.89
C VAL A 234 14.35 -33.75 -7.76
N SER A 235 14.55 -34.83 -8.51
CA SER A 235 13.88 -36.10 -8.28
C SER A 235 14.24 -36.54 -6.86
N THR A 236 13.22 -36.66 -6.02
CA THR A 236 13.30 -37.35 -4.74
C THR A 236 13.88 -38.75 -4.96
N PRO A 237 14.91 -39.18 -4.23
CA PRO A 237 15.26 -40.59 -4.19
C PRO A 237 14.17 -41.30 -3.38
N SER A 238 13.40 -42.14 -4.07
CA SER A 238 12.61 -43.19 -3.46
C SER A 238 13.54 -44.27 -2.92
N SER A 239 13.23 -44.71 -1.70
CA SER A 239 13.50 -46.01 -1.07
C SER A 239 14.95 -46.43 -0.86
N THR A 240 15.34 -46.65 0.41
CA THR A 240 15.34 -48.00 1.00
C THR A 240 15.56 -47.95 2.51
N GLU A 241 14.66 -48.59 3.25
CA GLU A 241 14.91 -49.02 4.63
C GLU A 241 16.07 -50.02 4.65
N THR A 242 17.02 -49.83 5.56
CA THR A 242 17.85 -50.93 6.07
C THR A 242 18.20 -50.67 7.52
N THR A 243 17.67 -51.55 8.37
CA THR A 243 17.89 -51.68 9.80
C THR A 243 19.27 -52.27 10.08
N THR A 244 20.09 -51.66 10.95
CA THR A 244 21.02 -52.35 11.89
C THR A 244 21.73 -51.39 12.86
N GLY A 245 21.49 -51.57 14.16
CA GLY A 245 22.52 -51.83 15.19
C GLY A 245 23.52 -50.74 15.66
N ARG A 246 23.17 -50.07 16.78
CA ARG A 246 23.95 -49.87 18.05
C ARG A 246 25.49 -49.64 18.02
N SER A 247 25.96 -48.49 18.55
CA SER A 247 26.78 -48.37 19.79
C SER A 247 27.70 -47.13 19.84
N GLY A 248 27.62 -46.35 20.95
CA GLY A 248 28.68 -45.50 21.58
C GLY A 248 29.16 -44.27 20.81
N THR A 249 29.56 -43.12 21.37
CA THR A 249 29.81 -42.61 22.74
C THR A 249 30.06 -41.10 22.60
N GLU A 250 29.70 -40.31 23.63
CA GLU A 250 30.30 -39.05 24.13
C GLU A 250 30.78 -37.98 23.12
N THR A 251 30.33 -36.73 23.18
CA THR A 251 30.77 -35.78 24.22
C THR A 251 29.93 -34.50 24.15
N ALA A 252 29.51 -34.00 25.31
CA ALA A 252 28.93 -32.67 25.50
C ALA A 252 30.07 -31.64 25.67
N ALA A 253 29.96 -30.51 24.98
CA ALA A 253 30.74 -29.33 25.29
C ALA A 253 29.81 -28.12 25.36
N THR A 254 29.44 -27.80 26.59
CA THR A 254 29.00 -26.49 27.06
C THR A 254 30.13 -25.47 26.89
N PHE A 255 29.82 -24.26 26.43
CA PHE A 255 30.53 -23.06 26.88
C PHE A 255 29.58 -21.86 26.88
N SER A 256 29.39 -21.32 28.09
CA SER A 256 28.82 -20.02 28.41
C SER A 256 30.00 -19.09 28.70
N ILE A 257 29.99 -17.86 28.22
CA ILE A 257 30.57 -16.69 28.92
C ILE A 257 29.71 -15.46 28.60
N ALA A 258 29.19 -14.86 29.68
CA ALA A 258 28.61 -13.53 29.76
C ALA A 258 29.70 -12.50 30.12
N ASP A 259 29.28 -11.24 30.21
CA ASP A 259 29.95 -10.06 30.80
C ASP A 259 30.73 -9.17 29.83
N VAL A 260 30.17 -7.97 29.57
CA VAL A 260 30.62 -6.75 30.27
C VAL A 260 29.39 -5.87 30.55
N ALA A 261 29.27 -5.45 31.80
CA ALA A 261 28.16 -4.69 32.40
C ALA A 261 28.32 -3.17 32.27
N GLU A 262 27.20 -2.49 32.51
CA GLU A 262 27.04 -1.08 32.88
C GLU A 262 28.00 -0.61 33.98
N GLU A 263 28.30 0.69 33.99
CA GLU A 263 28.24 1.48 35.22
C GLU A 263 27.64 2.88 34.98
N THR A 264 26.70 3.22 35.85
CA THR A 264 26.03 4.52 36.04
C THR A 264 26.80 5.39 37.05
N PHE A 265 26.53 6.71 37.08
CA PHE A 265 25.90 7.45 38.21
C PHE A 265 26.43 8.89 38.49
N THR A 266 25.47 9.83 38.65
CA THR A 266 25.44 11.12 39.41
C THR A 266 26.31 12.33 39.01
N ASP A 267 25.94 13.61 39.24
CA ASP A 267 25.04 14.26 40.22
C ASP A 267 24.48 15.63 39.73
N SER A 268 23.44 16.06 40.43
CA SER A 268 22.60 17.26 40.51
C SER A 268 23.25 18.66 40.45
N SER A 269 22.45 19.69 40.04
CA SER A 269 21.93 20.75 40.95
C SER A 269 21.31 22.01 40.26
N LYS A 270 20.03 22.26 40.60
CA LYS A 270 19.32 23.50 41.02
C LYS A 270 19.50 24.88 40.34
N SER A 271 18.36 25.52 40.01
CA SER A 271 17.89 26.88 40.42
C SER A 271 16.69 27.30 39.50
N SER A 272 15.42 27.51 39.93
CA SER A 272 14.82 28.60 40.75
C SER A 272 14.88 29.98 40.02
N VAL A 273 13.89 30.90 39.90
CA VAL A 273 12.58 31.22 40.51
C VAL A 273 11.83 32.24 39.60
N GLY A 274 10.48 32.23 39.59
CA GLY A 274 9.60 33.42 39.71
C GLY A 274 8.93 34.00 38.44
N ALA A 275 7.81 34.73 38.46
CA ALA A 275 6.56 34.78 39.24
C ALA A 275 5.81 36.06 38.78
N GLY A 276 4.49 35.96 38.55
CA GLY A 276 3.51 37.08 38.55
C GLY A 276 3.48 38.00 37.32
N LEU A 277 2.43 38.77 37.00
CA LEU A 277 1.05 39.03 37.46
C LEU A 277 0.42 39.84 36.27
N ASP A 278 -0.74 39.51 35.72
CA ASP A 278 -2.10 40.03 36.03
C ASP A 278 -2.59 41.14 35.06
N ASP A 279 -3.92 41.16 34.92
CA ASP A 279 -4.85 42.19 34.45
C ASP A 279 -5.03 42.43 32.93
N ASN A 280 -6.12 41.97 32.27
CA ASN A 280 -7.58 42.22 32.44
C ASN A 280 -8.04 43.50 31.71
N LEU A 281 -8.84 43.38 30.64
CA LEU A 281 -10.10 44.16 30.47
C LEU A 281 -10.98 43.67 29.28
N SER A 282 -12.04 42.93 29.65
CA SER A 282 -13.45 43.18 29.34
C SER A 282 -13.94 43.70 27.96
N SER A 283 -14.61 42.78 27.25
CA SER A 283 -16.04 42.81 26.87
C SER A 283 -16.57 43.54 25.62
N SER A 284 -17.52 42.81 25.00
CA SER A 284 -18.88 43.24 24.63
C SER A 284 -19.22 43.40 23.14
N THR A 285 -20.01 42.43 22.66
CA THR A 285 -21.15 42.56 21.71
C THR A 285 -20.80 42.95 20.27
N LYS A 286 -21.47 42.50 19.19
CA LYS A 286 -22.90 42.28 18.97
C LYS A 286 -23.07 41.54 17.63
N SER A 287 -24.11 40.71 17.56
CA SER A 287 -24.63 40.06 16.36
C SER A 287 -25.24 41.06 15.36
N THR A 288 -24.96 40.94 14.06
CA THR A 288 -25.85 41.38 12.96
C THR A 288 -25.47 40.71 11.63
N ALA A 289 -26.51 40.28 10.89
CA ALA A 289 -26.45 39.55 9.64
C ALA A 289 -26.36 40.45 8.38
N LYS A 290 -25.68 39.92 7.34
CA LYS A 290 -25.87 40.00 5.85
C LYS A 290 -26.07 41.41 5.20
N PRO A 291 -25.37 41.78 4.10
CA PRO A 291 -25.57 41.18 2.78
C PRO A 291 -24.34 40.85 1.91
N THR A 292 -24.59 39.89 1.02
CA THR A 292 -23.74 39.35 -0.05
C THR A 292 -23.44 40.39 -1.13
N PRO A 293 -22.21 40.46 -1.66
CA PRO A 293 -21.93 41.06 -2.96
C PRO A 293 -21.82 39.99 -4.06
N THR A 294 -22.63 40.15 -5.09
CA THR A 294 -22.59 39.44 -6.37
C THR A 294 -21.34 39.87 -7.17
N PRO A 295 -20.55 38.95 -7.77
CA PRO A 295 -19.56 39.33 -8.78
C PRO A 295 -20.22 39.44 -10.17
N PRO A 296 -19.67 40.27 -11.08
CA PRO A 296 -20.29 40.58 -12.36
C PRO A 296 -20.16 39.44 -13.36
N SER A 297 -21.23 39.31 -14.16
CA SER A 297 -21.38 38.43 -15.30
C SER A 297 -20.32 38.74 -16.38
N ALA A 298 -19.44 37.79 -16.64
CA ALA A 298 -18.63 37.74 -17.85
C ALA A 298 -19.14 36.58 -18.71
N SER A 299 -19.80 36.96 -19.80
CA SER A 299 -20.28 36.08 -20.86
C SER A 299 -19.15 35.22 -21.44
N ASN A 300 -19.29 33.90 -21.36
CA ASN A 300 -18.53 32.96 -22.18
C ASN A 300 -19.52 32.14 -23.05
N PRO A 301 -19.32 31.99 -24.37
CA PRO A 301 -20.28 31.33 -25.24
C PRO A 301 -20.10 29.79 -25.21
N LEU A 302 -21.24 29.09 -25.28
CA LEU A 302 -21.42 27.65 -25.54
C LEU A 302 -21.24 26.70 -24.33
N ALA A 303 -22.28 26.64 -23.49
CA ALA A 303 -22.55 25.50 -22.62
C ALA A 303 -23.19 24.38 -23.47
N GLU A 304 -22.47 23.28 -23.67
CA GLU A 304 -23.07 22.03 -24.13
C GLU A 304 -23.88 21.43 -22.96
N SER A 305 -25.14 21.09 -23.21
CA SER A 305 -26.10 20.61 -22.21
C SER A 305 -25.64 19.31 -21.54
N GLU A 306 -25.55 19.29 -20.21
CA GLU A 306 -25.17 18.15 -19.36
C GLU A 306 -26.11 16.93 -19.46
N ASP A 307 -27.20 17.02 -20.24
CA ASP A 307 -28.26 16.00 -20.31
C ASP A 307 -28.13 14.99 -21.46
N ASP A 308 -27.27 15.21 -22.44
CA ASP A 308 -27.20 14.37 -23.66
C ASP A 308 -25.84 13.67 -23.83
N ILE A 309 -25.35 12.97 -22.80
CA ILE A 309 -24.21 12.05 -22.97
C ILE A 309 -24.69 10.87 -23.84
N PRO A 310 -24.12 10.65 -25.05
CA PRO A 310 -24.51 9.52 -25.87
C PRO A 310 -24.17 8.20 -25.17
N LEU A 311 -25.20 7.40 -24.86
CA LEU A 311 -25.08 6.09 -24.22
C LEU A 311 -24.80 5.00 -25.26
N GLU A 312 -23.66 5.10 -25.94
CA GLU A 312 -23.28 4.16 -26.99
C GLU A 312 -22.84 2.81 -26.42
N SER A 313 -23.23 1.72 -27.09
CA SER A 313 -22.79 0.35 -26.77
C SER A 313 -22.62 -0.47 -28.05
N GLU A 314 -21.54 -1.24 -28.15
CA GLU A 314 -21.35 -2.26 -29.20
C GLU A 314 -22.09 -3.56 -28.88
N ARG A 315 -22.49 -3.75 -27.62
CA ARG A 315 -23.10 -4.98 -27.10
C ARG A 315 -24.57 -4.81 -26.68
N GLY A 316 -25.16 -3.64 -26.95
CA GLY A 316 -26.54 -3.32 -26.59
C GLY A 316 -26.77 -3.18 -25.09
N ILE A 317 -25.73 -2.78 -24.34
CA ILE A 317 -25.77 -2.55 -22.91
C ILE A 317 -26.51 -1.24 -22.60
N ASP A 318 -27.45 -1.29 -21.66
CA ASP A 318 -28.16 -0.11 -21.16
C ASP A 318 -27.42 0.52 -19.97
N TYR A 319 -26.92 1.74 -20.18
CA TYR A 319 -26.18 2.53 -19.19
C TYR A 319 -27.04 3.57 -18.46
N ARG A 320 -28.37 3.62 -18.67
CA ARG A 320 -29.25 4.62 -18.04
C ARG A 320 -29.25 4.54 -16.52
N GLU A 321 -29.22 3.33 -15.95
CA GLU A 321 -29.15 3.12 -14.50
C GLU A 321 -27.84 3.69 -13.93
N LEU A 322 -26.71 3.37 -14.59
CA LEU A 322 -25.40 3.92 -14.22
C LEU A 322 -25.39 5.45 -14.29
N GLN A 323 -25.93 6.04 -15.36
CA GLN A 323 -26.04 7.49 -15.51
C GLN A 323 -26.89 8.09 -14.39
N GLY A 324 -28.02 7.48 -14.03
CA GLY A 324 -28.89 7.94 -12.94
C GLY A 324 -28.19 7.93 -11.59
N LEU A 325 -27.46 6.85 -11.28
CA LEU A 325 -26.70 6.72 -10.03
C LEU A 325 -25.58 7.76 -9.95
N LEU A 326 -24.88 8.02 -11.05
CA LEU A 326 -23.83 9.03 -11.13
C LEU A 326 -24.39 10.46 -11.02
N LYS A 327 -25.51 10.77 -11.69
CA LYS A 327 -26.23 12.05 -11.54
C LYS A 327 -26.66 12.30 -10.09
N ALA A 328 -27.07 11.25 -9.38
CA ALA A 328 -27.48 11.33 -7.97
C ALA A 328 -26.29 11.38 -6.98
N GLY A 329 -25.05 11.18 -7.44
CA GLY A 329 -23.87 11.11 -6.57
C GLY A 329 -23.78 9.83 -5.73
N ASN A 330 -24.52 8.77 -6.10
CA ASN A 330 -24.49 7.47 -5.44
C ASN A 330 -23.30 6.64 -5.94
N TRP A 331 -22.09 7.04 -5.55
CA TRP A 331 -20.83 6.51 -6.10
C TRP A 331 -20.66 5.01 -5.89
N LYS A 332 -21.09 4.49 -4.74
CA LYS A 332 -20.95 3.07 -4.38
C LYS A 332 -21.81 2.19 -5.28
N GLU A 333 -23.07 2.56 -5.44
CA GLU A 333 -24.02 1.86 -6.30
C GLU A 333 -23.61 2.01 -7.77
N ALA A 334 -23.10 3.17 -8.17
CA ALA A 334 -22.58 3.39 -9.52
C ALA A 334 -21.36 2.49 -9.83
N ASP A 335 -20.47 2.25 -8.87
CA ASP A 335 -19.32 1.34 -9.04
C ASP A 335 -19.75 -0.12 -9.18
N GLN A 336 -20.74 -0.55 -8.37
CA GLN A 336 -21.35 -1.87 -8.49
C GLN A 336 -22.04 -2.06 -9.84
N GLU A 337 -22.81 -1.06 -10.28
CA GLU A 337 -23.50 -1.10 -11.57
C GLU A 337 -22.49 -1.08 -12.73
N THR A 338 -21.42 -0.29 -12.63
CA THR A 338 -20.31 -0.30 -13.60
C THR A 338 -19.73 -1.70 -13.76
N SER A 339 -19.43 -2.35 -12.63
CA SER A 339 -18.86 -3.71 -12.61
C SER A 339 -19.78 -4.73 -13.30
N LYS A 340 -21.08 -4.66 -13.01
CA LYS A 340 -22.11 -5.52 -13.60
C LYS A 340 -22.24 -5.29 -15.10
N GLN A 341 -22.22 -4.03 -15.57
CA GLN A 341 -22.35 -3.71 -16.99
C GLN A 341 -21.08 -4.09 -17.77
N MET A 342 -19.89 -3.99 -17.16
CA MET A 342 -18.66 -4.48 -17.76
C MET A 342 -18.67 -6.00 -17.96
N LEU A 343 -19.15 -6.77 -16.98
CA LEU A 343 -19.32 -8.22 -17.12
C LEU A 343 -20.24 -8.59 -18.28
N LYS A 344 -21.38 -7.90 -18.41
CA LYS A 344 -22.30 -8.10 -19.54
C LYS A 344 -21.64 -7.75 -20.88
N ALA A 345 -20.85 -6.67 -20.96
CA ALA A 345 -20.17 -6.26 -22.19
C ALA A 345 -19.18 -7.31 -22.71
N ILE A 346 -18.59 -8.11 -21.82
CA ILE A 346 -17.70 -9.23 -22.19
C ILE A 346 -18.39 -10.60 -22.17
N GLY A 347 -19.71 -10.65 -21.94
CA GLY A 347 -20.50 -11.88 -21.94
C GLY A 347 -20.19 -12.84 -20.79
N GLN A 348 -19.73 -12.33 -19.65
CA GLN A 348 -19.43 -13.10 -18.45
C GLN A 348 -20.48 -12.85 -17.36
N ASP A 349 -20.69 -13.84 -16.49
CA ASP A 349 -21.61 -13.77 -15.35
C ASP A 349 -20.90 -13.51 -14.02
N ALA A 350 -19.57 -13.68 -13.96
CA ALA A 350 -18.77 -13.43 -12.76
C ALA A 350 -17.32 -13.05 -13.07
N TRP A 351 -16.75 -12.15 -12.26
CA TRP A 351 -15.38 -11.65 -12.41
C TRP A 351 -14.30 -12.72 -12.33
N TRP A 352 -14.51 -13.81 -11.58
CA TRP A 352 -13.54 -14.90 -11.48
C TRP A 352 -13.42 -15.76 -12.74
N LYS A 353 -14.38 -15.64 -13.69
CA LYS A 353 -14.33 -16.31 -15.00
C LYS A 353 -13.64 -15.48 -16.07
N VAL A 354 -13.42 -14.19 -15.81
CA VAL A 354 -12.84 -13.24 -16.77
C VAL A 354 -11.39 -13.58 -17.03
N LYS A 355 -11.06 -13.80 -18.30
CA LYS A 355 -9.70 -14.11 -18.76
C LYS A 355 -9.06 -12.86 -19.37
N ARG A 356 -7.73 -12.93 -19.57
CA ARG A 356 -6.98 -11.84 -20.23
C ARG A 356 -7.54 -11.51 -21.62
N ASP A 357 -7.98 -12.51 -22.38
CA ASP A 357 -8.49 -12.32 -23.73
C ASP A 357 -9.84 -11.57 -23.72
N ASP A 358 -10.66 -11.75 -22.68
CA ASP A 358 -11.92 -11.01 -22.52
C ASP A 358 -11.65 -9.51 -22.30
N LEU A 359 -10.64 -9.18 -21.48
CA LEU A 359 -10.23 -7.80 -21.23
C LEU A 359 -9.51 -7.17 -22.43
N SER A 360 -8.74 -7.96 -23.17
CA SER A 360 -8.02 -7.50 -24.35
C SER A 360 -8.96 -7.19 -25.52
N ASN A 361 -10.13 -7.85 -25.55
CA ASN A 361 -11.19 -7.65 -26.54
C ASN A 361 -12.40 -6.88 -25.98
N PHE A 362 -12.21 -6.13 -24.88
CA PHE A 362 -13.30 -5.36 -24.29
C PHE A 362 -13.82 -4.32 -25.32
N PRO A 363 -15.15 -4.22 -25.53
CA PRO A 363 -15.71 -3.34 -26.57
C PRO A 363 -15.37 -1.86 -26.32
N CYS A 364 -14.84 -1.20 -27.35
CA CYS A 364 -14.28 0.14 -27.21
C CYS A 364 -15.35 1.19 -26.90
N LYS A 365 -16.53 1.12 -27.54
CA LYS A 365 -17.61 2.08 -27.28
C LYS A 365 -18.13 1.96 -25.86
N ASP A 366 -18.38 0.75 -25.37
CA ASP A 366 -18.84 0.49 -24.00
C ASP A 366 -17.85 1.06 -22.97
N LEU A 367 -16.54 0.83 -23.15
CA LEU A 367 -15.53 1.37 -22.25
C LEU A 367 -15.50 2.90 -22.25
N LYS A 368 -15.60 3.52 -23.43
CA LYS A 368 -15.64 4.98 -23.59
C LYS A 368 -16.90 5.60 -23.00
N THR A 369 -18.05 4.94 -23.12
CA THR A 369 -19.31 5.39 -22.54
C THR A 369 -19.23 5.40 -21.02
N ILE A 370 -18.74 4.32 -20.41
CA ILE A 370 -18.53 4.24 -18.96
C ILE A 370 -17.55 5.33 -18.51
N ASP A 371 -16.40 5.48 -19.17
CA ASP A 371 -15.40 6.48 -18.84
C ASP A 371 -15.97 7.91 -18.88
N ARG A 372 -16.71 8.24 -19.95
CA ARG A 372 -17.35 9.55 -20.13
C ARG A 372 -18.37 9.82 -19.04
N LEU A 373 -19.22 8.85 -18.69
CA LEU A 373 -20.22 8.99 -17.63
C LEU A 373 -19.56 9.32 -16.28
N TRP A 374 -18.52 8.57 -15.91
CA TRP A 374 -17.76 8.81 -14.69
C TRP A 374 -17.06 10.16 -14.72
N MET A 375 -16.39 10.50 -15.83
CA MET A 375 -15.70 11.79 -15.95
C MET A 375 -16.65 12.98 -15.83
N THR A 376 -17.79 12.95 -16.52
CA THR A 376 -18.74 14.08 -16.51
C THR A 376 -19.33 14.27 -15.12
N HIS A 377 -19.90 13.22 -14.52
CA HIS A 377 -20.62 13.38 -13.26
C HIS A 377 -19.70 13.50 -12.04
N SER A 378 -18.44 13.06 -12.13
CA SER A 378 -17.47 13.22 -11.04
C SER A 378 -16.67 14.53 -11.06
N ASN A 379 -16.95 15.45 -11.99
CA ASN A 379 -16.13 16.64 -12.26
C ASN A 379 -14.68 16.27 -12.61
N ALA A 380 -14.50 15.31 -13.52
CA ALA A 380 -13.23 14.78 -14.00
C ALA A 380 -12.32 14.18 -12.91
N ARG A 381 -12.89 13.76 -11.77
CA ARG A 381 -12.15 13.14 -10.65
C ARG A 381 -12.05 11.61 -10.78
N PHE A 382 -13.03 10.98 -11.39
CA PHE A 382 -13.13 9.53 -11.55
C PHE A 382 -13.34 9.16 -13.03
N GLY A 383 -12.90 7.96 -13.41
CA GLY A 383 -12.95 7.44 -14.79
C GLY A 383 -11.68 6.68 -15.17
N PHE A 384 -11.76 5.80 -16.15
CA PHE A 384 -10.62 5.04 -16.68
C PHE A 384 -9.54 5.95 -17.28
N SER A 385 -9.92 7.07 -17.88
CA SER A 385 -8.97 8.08 -18.37
C SER A 385 -8.18 8.74 -17.24
N VAL A 386 -8.80 8.93 -16.07
CA VAL A 386 -8.11 9.43 -14.87
C VAL A 386 -7.19 8.35 -14.31
N GLN A 387 -7.68 7.11 -14.18
CA GLN A 387 -6.89 5.96 -13.70
C GLN A 387 -5.68 5.68 -14.59
N LYS A 388 -5.82 5.80 -15.92
CA LYS A 388 -4.73 5.64 -16.89
C LYS A 388 -3.62 6.69 -16.72
N LYS A 389 -3.91 7.90 -16.21
CA LYS A 389 -2.86 8.90 -15.94
C LYS A 389 -2.06 8.58 -14.68
N ILE A 390 -2.59 7.73 -13.81
CA ILE A 390 -1.97 7.28 -12.56
C ILE A 390 -1.16 5.98 -12.79
N THR A 391 -1.47 5.25 -13.87
CA THR A 391 -0.83 3.98 -14.26
C THR A 391 0.24 4.21 -15.31
#